data_AF-A0A934TG29-F1
#
_entry.id   AF-A0A934TG29-F1
#
_cell.length_a   1.000
_cell.length_b   1.000
_cell.length_c   1.000
_cell.angle_alpha   90.00
_cell.angle_beta   90.00
_cell.angle_gamma   90.00
#
_symmetry.space_group_name_H-M   'P 1'
#
loop_
_entity.id
_entity.type
_entity.pdbx_description
1 polymer ?
#
loop_
_entity_poly.entity_id
_entity_poly.type
_entity_poly.pdbx_seq_one_letter_code
_entity_poly.pdbx_strand_id
1 'polypeptide(L)'
;MKGVGRLSCTQFLTERAAGSDLYWNIGGWIDGYASAYNAYVPETYDISPHAPGTAADTFSVFLAKHCEQHPQDPIGLVLKSLLERLHAIRVTDRSEVTTVAVDGKTYQVYASVLAHVQQALIRDGYYDGTMDGKFGPKLQAALSKFQADSGMPANGAPTEATMVRILFADLSSDSATR
;
A
#
# COMPACT_ATOMS: atom_id res chain seq x y z
N MET A 1 26.23 3.89 -13.62
CA MET A 1 25.60 5.13 -13.10
C MET A 1 25.19 4.90 -11.64
N LYS A 2 25.47 5.85 -10.74
CA LYS A 2 24.96 5.82 -9.36
C LYS A 2 23.56 6.47 -9.39
N GLY A 3 22.52 5.70 -9.74
CA GLY A 3 21.17 6.24 -9.98
C GLY A 3 20.47 6.77 -8.72
N VAL A 4 19.23 7.27 -8.89
CA VAL A 4 18.37 7.86 -7.84
C VAL A 4 18.28 7.00 -6.57
N GLY A 5 18.31 5.68 -6.66
CA GLY A 5 18.28 4.79 -5.49
C GLY A 5 19.44 4.95 -4.48
N ARG A 6 20.50 5.71 -4.81
CA ARG A 6 21.62 6.01 -3.87
C ARG A 6 21.47 7.33 -3.11
N LEU A 7 20.44 8.13 -3.41
CA LEU A 7 20.16 9.34 -2.62
C LEU A 7 19.86 8.94 -1.18
N SER A 8 20.34 9.73 -0.23
CA SER A 8 20.04 9.50 1.19
C SER A 8 18.60 9.90 1.51
N CYS A 9 18.09 9.34 2.60
CA CYS A 9 16.81 9.73 3.17
C CYS A 9 16.74 11.22 3.50
N THR A 10 17.82 11.84 4.00
CA THR A 10 17.89 13.29 4.18
C THR A 10 17.64 14.02 2.88
N GLN A 11 18.33 13.64 1.80
CA GLN A 11 18.17 14.30 0.52
C GLN A 11 16.74 14.13 0.00
N PHE A 12 16.18 12.92 0.07
CA PHE A 12 14.79 12.68 -0.32
C PHE A 12 13.79 13.58 0.43
N LEU A 13 13.92 13.72 1.75
CA LEU A 13 13.04 14.59 2.54
C LEU A 13 13.21 16.07 2.16
N THR A 14 14.44 16.52 1.89
CA THR A 14 14.71 17.88 1.40
C THR A 14 14.03 18.14 0.05
N GLU A 15 14.22 17.25 -0.93
CA GLU A 15 13.63 17.41 -2.26
C GLU A 15 12.10 17.34 -2.21
N ARG A 16 11.55 16.44 -1.39
CA ARG A 16 10.11 16.31 -1.17
C ARG A 16 9.51 17.59 -0.60
N ALA A 17 10.15 18.18 0.41
CA ALA A 17 9.68 19.43 1.01
C ALA A 17 9.75 20.60 0.02
N ALA A 18 10.75 20.59 -0.88
CA ALA A 18 10.91 21.60 -1.91
C ALA A 18 9.98 21.42 -3.12
N GLY A 19 9.39 20.24 -3.31
CA GLY A 19 8.63 19.91 -4.52
C GLY A 19 9.50 20.01 -5.80
N SER A 20 10.79 19.68 -5.69
CA SER A 20 11.77 19.94 -6.74
C SER A 20 11.65 19.01 -7.95
N ASP A 21 12.28 19.38 -9.06
CA ASP A 21 12.42 18.49 -10.23
C ASP A 21 13.10 17.16 -9.86
N LEU A 22 14.02 17.17 -8.89
CA LEU A 22 14.64 15.95 -8.40
C LEU A 22 13.62 15.08 -7.65
N TYR A 23 12.69 15.66 -6.89
CA TYR A 23 11.60 14.90 -6.28
C TYR A 23 10.69 14.24 -7.33
N TRP A 24 10.36 14.93 -8.42
CA TRP A 24 9.61 14.33 -9.53
C TRP A 24 10.39 13.20 -10.21
N ASN A 25 11.70 13.36 -10.39
CA ASN A 25 12.57 12.29 -10.88
C ASN A 25 12.64 11.10 -9.91
N ILE A 26 12.56 11.34 -8.59
CA ILE A 26 12.46 10.28 -7.59
C ILE A 26 11.14 9.54 -7.75
N GLY A 27 10.01 10.24 -7.91
CA GLY A 27 8.71 9.63 -8.18
C GLY A 27 8.73 8.71 -9.40
N GLY A 28 9.23 9.21 -10.55
CA GLY A 28 9.35 8.38 -11.75
C GLY A 28 10.30 7.19 -11.60
N TRP A 29 11.38 7.33 -10.81
CA TRP A 29 12.25 6.21 -10.48
C TRP A 29 11.56 5.15 -9.61
N ILE A 30 10.76 5.56 -8.62
CA ILE A 30 9.95 4.66 -7.79
C ILE A 30 8.94 3.90 -8.65
N ASP A 31 8.19 4.60 -9.52
CA ASP A 31 7.21 4.00 -10.43
C ASP A 31 7.87 2.96 -11.36
N GLY A 32 9.02 3.32 -11.94
CA GLY A 32 9.79 2.42 -12.80
C GLY A 32 10.32 1.20 -12.05
N TYR A 33 10.78 1.37 -10.81
CA TYR A 33 11.27 0.27 -9.97
C TYR A 33 10.15 -0.70 -9.60
N ALA A 34 8.97 -0.19 -9.22
CA ALA A 34 7.79 -1.01 -8.94
C ALA A 34 7.26 -1.71 -10.21
N SER A 35 7.25 -1.02 -11.35
CA SER A 35 6.88 -1.61 -12.64
C SER A 35 7.81 -2.76 -13.03
N ALA A 36 9.12 -2.60 -12.82
CA ALA A 36 10.08 -3.67 -13.03
C ALA A 36 9.85 -4.84 -12.07
N TYR A 37 9.50 -4.57 -10.80
CA TYR A 37 9.13 -5.62 -9.85
C TYR A 37 7.94 -6.43 -10.38
N ASN A 38 6.86 -5.76 -10.80
CA ASN A 38 5.68 -6.41 -11.36
C ASN A 38 6.02 -7.25 -12.61
N ALA A 39 6.94 -6.79 -13.46
CA ALA A 39 7.29 -7.48 -14.69
C ALA A 39 8.21 -8.70 -14.49
N TYR A 40 9.11 -8.67 -13.50
CA TYR A 40 10.19 -9.64 -13.37
C TYR A 40 10.04 -10.61 -12.19
N VAL A 41 9.21 -10.29 -11.19
CA VAL A 41 8.97 -11.19 -10.05
C VAL A 41 7.85 -12.16 -10.41
N PRO A 42 8.07 -13.48 -10.31
CA PRO A 42 7.05 -14.49 -10.62
C PRO A 42 5.75 -14.27 -9.86
N GLU A 43 4.62 -14.62 -10.50
CA GLU A 43 3.29 -14.56 -9.90
C GLU A 43 2.98 -13.17 -9.30
N THR A 44 3.31 -12.11 -10.05
CA THR A 44 3.05 -10.73 -9.64
C THR A 44 2.33 -10.01 -10.75
N TYR A 45 1.06 -9.69 -10.53
CA TYR A 45 0.32 -8.76 -11.36
C TYR A 45 0.57 -7.32 -10.90
N ASP A 46 0.48 -7.09 -9.59
CA ASP A 46 0.75 -5.79 -8.97
C ASP A 46 1.31 -5.94 -7.55
N ILE A 47 2.42 -5.26 -7.25
CA ILE A 47 3.02 -5.26 -5.91
C ILE A 47 2.23 -4.40 -4.90
N SER A 48 1.39 -3.48 -5.40
CA SER A 48 0.53 -2.62 -4.59
C SER A 48 -0.89 -3.21 -4.47
N PRO A 49 -1.42 -3.46 -3.25
CA PRO A 49 -2.81 -3.89 -3.07
C PRO A 49 -3.86 -2.84 -3.45
N HIS A 50 -3.56 -1.55 -3.46
CA HIS A 50 -4.43 -0.52 -4.04
C HIS A 50 -4.19 -0.40 -5.54
N ALA A 51 -5.27 -0.31 -6.31
CA ALA A 51 -5.22 -0.22 -7.77
C ALA A 51 -4.69 1.16 -8.24
N PRO A 52 -4.40 1.38 -9.54
CA PRO A 52 -3.45 2.40 -9.94
C PRO A 52 -3.96 3.84 -9.74
N GLY A 53 -3.54 4.45 -8.63
CA GLY A 53 -3.02 5.82 -8.58
C GLY A 53 -1.49 5.78 -8.66
N THR A 54 -0.81 6.91 -8.79
CA THR A 54 0.67 6.95 -8.90
C THR A 54 1.28 6.17 -7.73
N ALA A 55 1.91 5.03 -8.00
CA ALA A 55 2.59 4.23 -6.98
C ALA A 55 3.66 5.07 -6.26
N ALA A 56 4.21 6.07 -6.95
CA ALA A 56 5.02 7.15 -6.42
C ALA A 56 4.40 7.83 -5.19
N ASP A 57 3.11 8.16 -5.17
CA ASP A 57 2.50 8.89 -4.04
C ASP A 57 2.48 8.01 -2.78
N THR A 58 2.06 6.76 -2.95
CA THR A 58 1.98 5.77 -1.89
C THR A 58 3.36 5.39 -1.34
N PHE A 59 4.27 4.95 -2.21
CA PHE A 59 5.61 4.56 -1.77
C PHE A 59 6.39 5.75 -1.24
N SER A 60 6.20 6.96 -1.77
CA SER A 60 6.82 8.17 -1.19
C SER A 60 6.37 8.43 0.24
N VAL A 61 5.11 8.14 0.61
CA VAL A 61 4.64 8.25 2.00
C VAL A 61 5.36 7.26 2.91
N PHE A 62 5.45 5.98 2.53
CA PHE A 62 6.19 4.98 3.30
C PHE A 62 7.68 5.31 3.40
N LEU A 63 8.30 5.72 2.29
CA LEU A 63 9.70 6.15 2.26
C LEU A 63 9.93 7.33 3.20
N ALA A 64 9.08 8.35 3.18
CA ALA A 64 9.26 9.50 4.09
C ALA A 64 9.14 9.10 5.55
N LYS A 65 8.18 8.23 5.87
CA LYS A 65 8.01 7.74 7.24
C LYS A 65 9.26 7.03 7.75
N HIS A 66 9.89 6.20 6.92
CA HIS A 66 11.18 5.58 7.23
C HIS A 66 12.29 6.62 7.37
N CYS A 67 12.37 7.54 6.40
CA CYS A 67 13.43 8.54 6.33
C CYS A 67 13.42 9.56 7.48
N GLU A 68 12.27 9.82 8.10
CA GLU A 68 12.16 10.63 9.33
C GLU A 68 13.05 10.09 10.46
N GLN A 69 13.24 8.77 10.53
CA GLN A 69 13.97 8.09 11.60
C GLN A 69 15.36 7.61 11.16
N HIS A 70 15.60 7.48 9.85
CA HIS A 70 16.81 6.89 9.29
C HIS A 70 17.43 7.76 8.20
N PRO A 71 17.96 8.95 8.54
CA PRO A 71 18.37 9.97 7.57
C PRO A 71 19.48 9.55 6.59
N GLN A 72 20.32 8.58 6.98
CA GLN A 72 21.46 8.13 6.17
C GLN A 72 21.14 6.96 5.24
N ASP A 73 19.98 6.34 5.38
CA ASP A 73 19.64 5.18 4.57
C ASP A 73 19.46 5.59 3.10
N PRO A 74 19.99 4.81 2.15
CA PRO A 74 19.76 5.07 0.74
C PRO A 74 18.34 4.65 0.36
N ILE A 75 17.60 5.54 -0.31
CA ILE A 75 16.18 5.33 -0.60
C ILE A 75 15.88 4.06 -1.40
N GLY A 76 16.85 3.58 -2.20
CA GLY A 76 16.68 2.35 -2.96
C GLY A 76 16.70 1.08 -2.12
N LEU A 77 17.45 1.06 -1.01
CA LEU A 77 17.39 -0.07 -0.08
C LEU A 77 16.09 -0.04 0.75
N VAL A 78 15.60 1.15 1.09
CA VAL A 78 14.32 1.32 1.77
C VAL A 78 13.18 0.82 0.87
N LEU A 79 13.14 1.26 -0.40
CA LEU A 79 12.13 0.80 -1.36
C LEU A 79 12.21 -0.71 -1.59
N LYS A 80 13.42 -1.27 -1.80
CA LYS A 80 13.59 -2.72 -1.94
C LYS A 80 13.02 -3.47 -0.74
N SER A 81 13.35 -3.03 0.48
CA SER A 81 12.88 -3.67 1.71
C SER A 81 11.36 -3.56 1.86
N LEU A 82 10.77 -2.45 1.41
CA LEU A 82 9.32 -2.30 1.36
C LEU A 82 8.68 -3.29 0.38
N LEU A 83 9.17 -3.38 -0.87
CA LEU A 83 8.62 -4.30 -1.85
C LEU A 83 8.79 -5.77 -1.43
N GLU A 84 9.89 -6.12 -0.77
CA GLU A 84 10.09 -7.47 -0.21
C GLU A 84 9.07 -7.80 0.89
N ARG A 85 8.65 -6.82 1.70
CA ARG A 85 7.57 -7.02 2.66
C ARG A 85 6.23 -7.17 1.94
N LEU A 86 5.95 -6.30 0.97
CA LEU A 86 4.71 -6.32 0.21
C LEU A 86 4.54 -7.59 -0.63
N HIS A 87 5.64 -8.28 -0.94
CA HIS A 87 5.63 -9.51 -1.74
C HIS A 87 4.57 -10.51 -1.28
N ALA A 88 4.39 -10.71 0.03
CA ALA A 88 3.44 -11.69 0.54
C ALA A 88 1.96 -11.28 0.39
N ILE A 89 1.66 -9.99 0.21
CA ILE A 89 0.30 -9.44 0.06
C ILE A 89 0.04 -8.88 -1.34
N ARG A 90 0.96 -9.10 -2.28
CA ARG A 90 0.86 -8.62 -3.66
C ARG A 90 -0.36 -9.23 -4.36
N VAL A 91 -0.81 -8.54 -5.40
CA VAL A 91 -1.81 -9.06 -6.32
C VAL A 91 -1.11 -10.01 -7.29
N THR A 92 -1.45 -11.30 -7.23
CA THR A 92 -0.82 -12.35 -8.06
C THR A 92 -1.43 -12.46 -9.44
N ASP A 93 -2.74 -12.26 -9.52
CA ASP A 93 -3.55 -12.46 -10.72
C ASP A 93 -4.26 -11.17 -11.13
N ARG A 94 -4.56 -11.04 -12.43
CA ARG A 94 -5.31 -9.90 -12.94
C ARG A 94 -6.66 -9.79 -12.23
N SER A 95 -6.90 -8.64 -11.60
CA SER A 95 -8.17 -8.33 -10.94
C SER A 95 -8.86 -7.14 -11.59
N GLU A 96 -10.19 -7.16 -11.57
CA GLU A 96 -11.00 -5.98 -11.88
C GLU A 96 -10.69 -4.85 -10.89
N VAL A 97 -10.64 -3.62 -11.39
CA VAL A 97 -10.50 -2.40 -10.59
C VAL A 97 -11.88 -1.84 -10.34
N THR A 98 -12.24 -1.67 -9.08
CA THR A 98 -13.44 -0.96 -8.67
C THR A 98 -13.09 0.46 -8.22
N THR A 99 -13.90 1.43 -8.63
CA THR A 99 -13.84 2.79 -8.12
C THR A 99 -14.81 2.93 -6.97
N VAL A 100 -14.32 3.37 -5.82
CA VAL A 100 -15.13 3.61 -4.62
C VAL A 100 -15.10 5.08 -4.27
N ALA A 101 -16.17 5.60 -3.66
CA ALA A 101 -16.24 6.97 -3.20
C ALA A 101 -16.48 7.00 -1.69
N VAL A 102 -15.62 7.71 -0.95
CA VAL A 102 -15.76 7.94 0.49
C VAL A 102 -15.45 9.42 0.75
N ASP A 103 -16.38 10.13 1.38
CA ASP A 103 -16.28 11.56 1.71
C ASP A 103 -15.88 12.46 0.52
N GLY A 104 -16.46 12.18 -0.66
CA GLY A 104 -16.19 12.94 -1.88
C GLY A 104 -14.83 12.67 -2.54
N LYS A 105 -14.03 11.74 -1.99
CA LYS A 105 -12.79 11.25 -2.61
C LYS A 105 -13.01 9.90 -3.27
N THR A 106 -12.37 9.71 -4.42
CA THR A 106 -12.41 8.44 -5.15
C THR A 106 -11.15 7.63 -4.89
N TYR A 107 -11.32 6.31 -4.75
CA TYR A 107 -10.24 5.35 -4.56
C TYR A 107 -10.42 4.20 -5.54
N GLN A 108 -9.32 3.68 -6.06
CA GLN A 108 -9.33 2.54 -6.97
C GLN A 108 -8.76 1.33 -6.25
N VAL A 109 -9.52 0.25 -6.18
CA VAL A 109 -9.10 -0.95 -5.44
C VAL A 109 -9.37 -2.17 -6.30
N TYR A 110 -8.50 -3.17 -6.20
CA TYR A 110 -8.74 -4.45 -6.85
C TYR A 110 -9.85 -5.21 -6.13
N ALA A 111 -10.80 -5.79 -6.87
CA ALA A 111 -11.85 -6.64 -6.31
C ALA A 111 -11.27 -7.84 -5.53
N SER A 112 -10.16 -8.44 -5.99
CA SER A 112 -9.46 -9.50 -5.28
C SER A 112 -8.91 -9.03 -3.93
N VAL A 113 -8.38 -7.81 -3.86
CA VAL A 113 -7.88 -7.21 -2.62
C VAL A 113 -9.02 -6.92 -1.65
N LEU A 114 -10.16 -6.42 -2.16
CA LEU A 114 -11.36 -6.25 -1.33
C LEU A 114 -11.84 -7.58 -0.74
N ALA A 115 -11.80 -8.67 -1.52
CA ALA A 115 -12.16 -9.99 -1.01
C ALA A 115 -11.22 -10.45 0.11
N HIS A 116 -9.90 -10.31 -0.05
CA HIS A 116 -8.94 -10.64 1.01
C HIS A 116 -9.14 -9.77 2.27
N VAL A 117 -9.41 -8.48 2.10
CA VAL A 117 -9.72 -7.57 3.22
C VAL A 117 -11.01 -7.94 3.92
N GLN A 118 -12.07 -8.28 3.19
CA GLN A 118 -13.31 -8.79 3.76
C GLN A 118 -13.05 -10.06 4.58
N GLN A 119 -12.25 -10.99 4.05
CA GLN A 119 -11.90 -12.23 4.75
C GLN A 119 -11.14 -11.98 6.06
N ALA A 120 -10.16 -11.09 6.04
CA ALA A 120 -9.41 -10.68 7.23
C ALA A 120 -10.32 -10.02 8.27
N LEU A 121 -11.16 -9.08 7.84
CA LEU A 121 -12.11 -8.41 8.74
C LEU A 121 -13.19 -9.35 9.29
N ILE A 122 -13.58 -10.41 8.57
CA ILE A 122 -14.45 -11.47 9.10
C ILE A 122 -13.75 -12.24 10.21
N ARG A 123 -12.50 -12.67 9.99
CA ARG A 123 -11.72 -13.39 11.00
C ARG A 123 -11.55 -12.58 12.28
N ASP A 124 -11.29 -11.28 12.14
CA ASP A 124 -11.09 -10.38 13.27
C ASP A 124 -12.41 -9.85 13.88
N GLY A 125 -13.56 -10.26 13.35
CA GLY A 125 -14.89 -9.89 13.88
C GLY A 125 -15.33 -8.45 13.58
N TYR A 126 -14.67 -7.77 12.64
CA TYR A 126 -15.05 -6.44 12.17
C TYR A 126 -16.15 -6.47 11.10
N TYR A 127 -16.25 -7.55 10.32
CA TYR A 127 -17.14 -7.66 9.17
C TYR A 127 -18.02 -8.91 9.24
N ASP A 128 -19.32 -8.74 9.02
CA ASP A 128 -20.34 -9.80 9.06
C ASP A 128 -21.00 -10.06 7.68
N GLY A 129 -20.45 -9.44 6.63
CA GLY A 129 -20.96 -9.54 5.27
C GLY A 129 -20.34 -10.70 4.49
N THR A 130 -20.67 -10.76 3.21
CA THR A 130 -20.13 -11.75 2.28
C THR A 130 -18.77 -11.34 1.75
N MET A 131 -17.86 -12.31 1.60
CA MET A 131 -16.61 -12.11 0.87
C MET A 131 -16.87 -12.13 -0.64
N ASP A 132 -17.34 -11.02 -1.19
CA ASP A 132 -17.74 -10.86 -2.59
C ASP A 132 -16.88 -9.88 -3.40
N GLY A 133 -15.84 -9.31 -2.78
CA GLY A 133 -14.94 -8.34 -3.40
C GLY A 133 -15.58 -6.97 -3.69
N LYS A 134 -16.74 -6.67 -3.10
CA LYS A 134 -17.46 -5.41 -3.34
C LYS A 134 -17.33 -4.45 -2.17
N PHE A 135 -17.18 -3.18 -2.52
CA PHE A 135 -17.22 -2.09 -1.55
C PHE A 135 -18.66 -1.61 -1.34
N GLY A 136 -19.18 -1.82 -0.14
CA GLY A 136 -20.51 -1.37 0.26
C GLY A 136 -20.55 -0.82 1.69
N PRO A 137 -21.70 -0.31 2.15
CA PRO A 137 -21.82 0.38 3.44
C PRO A 137 -21.35 -0.47 4.64
N LYS A 138 -21.62 -1.77 4.63
CA LYS A 138 -21.13 -2.69 5.67
C LYS A 138 -19.59 -2.77 5.70
N LEU A 139 -18.95 -2.85 4.54
CA LEU A 139 -17.49 -2.91 4.46
C LEU A 139 -16.87 -1.58 4.89
N GLN A 140 -17.45 -0.45 4.46
CA GLN A 140 -17.00 0.87 4.89
C GLN A 140 -17.09 1.03 6.42
N ALA A 141 -18.18 0.58 7.05
CA ALA A 141 -18.33 0.59 8.50
C ALA A 141 -17.30 -0.30 9.20
N ALA A 142 -17.05 -1.50 8.67
CA ALA A 142 -16.03 -2.41 9.18
C ALA A 142 -14.62 -1.79 9.09
N LEU A 143 -14.30 -1.14 7.97
CA LEU A 143 -13.05 -0.42 7.77
C LEU A 143 -12.90 0.75 8.75
N SER A 144 -13.95 1.54 8.94
CA SER A 144 -13.95 2.65 9.91
C SER A 144 -13.68 2.15 11.33
N LYS A 145 -14.32 1.03 11.73
CA LYS A 145 -14.09 0.41 13.03
C LYS A 145 -12.65 -0.12 13.18
N PHE A 146 -12.15 -0.86 12.17
CA PHE A 146 -10.76 -1.34 12.16
C PHE A 146 -9.76 -0.18 12.25
N GLN A 147 -9.99 0.88 11.48
CA GLN A 147 -9.15 2.07 11.49
C GLN A 147 -9.13 2.73 12.87
N ALA A 148 -10.29 2.89 13.52
CA ALA A 148 -10.38 3.44 14.88
C ALA A 148 -9.57 2.60 15.88
N ASP A 149 -9.75 1.28 15.88
CA ASP A 149 -9.04 0.36 16.77
C ASP A 149 -7.53 0.30 16.46
N SER A 150 -7.14 0.59 15.22
CA SER A 150 -5.74 0.66 14.75
C SER A 150 -5.10 2.04 14.91
N GLY A 151 -5.80 3.04 15.47
CA GLY A 151 -5.30 4.41 15.62
C GLY A 151 -5.12 5.17 14.30
N MET A 152 -5.83 4.76 13.25
CA MET A 152 -5.87 5.40 11.93
C MET A 152 -7.07 6.35 11.81
N PRO A 153 -7.08 7.29 10.83
CA PRO A 153 -8.27 8.07 10.53
C PRO A 153 -9.46 7.16 10.17
N ALA A 154 -10.51 7.17 11.00
CA ALA A 154 -11.65 6.24 10.95
C ALA A 154 -12.75 6.65 9.95
N ASN A 155 -12.39 6.95 8.71
CA ASN A 155 -13.34 7.38 7.67
C ASN A 155 -13.92 6.23 6.82
N GLY A 156 -13.42 5.01 6.99
CA GLY A 156 -13.81 3.84 6.21
C GLY A 156 -13.26 3.81 4.78
N ALA A 157 -12.33 4.71 4.43
CA ALA A 157 -11.73 4.73 3.10
C ALA A 157 -10.75 3.56 2.92
N PRO A 158 -10.81 2.81 1.79
CA PRO A 158 -9.89 1.71 1.52
C PRO A 158 -8.55 2.23 0.97
N THR A 159 -7.86 3.06 1.75
CA THR A 159 -6.53 3.56 1.38
C THR A 159 -5.52 2.41 1.35
N GLU A 160 -4.43 2.55 0.59
CA GLU A 160 -3.32 1.60 0.63
C GLU A 160 -2.90 1.29 2.07
N ALA A 161 -2.67 2.32 2.89
CA ALA A 161 -2.23 2.13 4.27
C ALA A 161 -3.23 1.28 5.08
N THR A 162 -4.54 1.43 4.83
CA THR A 162 -5.57 0.59 5.45
C THR A 162 -5.51 -0.84 4.93
N MET A 163 -5.44 -1.05 3.61
CA MET A 163 -5.39 -2.39 3.01
C MET A 163 -4.13 -3.15 3.47
N VAL A 164 -2.96 -2.51 3.36
CA VAL A 164 -1.68 -3.04 3.78
C VAL A 164 -1.70 -3.41 5.27
N ARG A 165 -2.25 -2.55 6.14
CA ARG A 165 -2.32 -2.81 7.58
C ARG A 165 -3.17 -4.04 7.90
N ILE A 166 -4.31 -4.20 7.24
CA ILE A 166 -5.21 -5.35 7.41
C ILE A 166 -4.51 -6.63 6.92
N LEU A 167 -3.99 -6.62 5.70
CA LEU A 167 -3.41 -7.80 5.07
C LEU A 167 -2.14 -8.28 5.78
N PHE A 168 -1.31 -7.38 6.32
CA PHE A 168 -0.16 -7.79 7.13
C PHE A 168 -0.55 -8.34 8.50
N ALA A 169 -1.57 -7.76 9.15
CA ALA A 169 -2.07 -8.29 10.42
C ALA A 169 -2.57 -9.73 10.23
N ASP A 170 -3.26 -9.97 9.12
CA ASP A 170 -3.79 -11.27 8.72
C ASP A 170 -2.71 -12.33 8.45
N LEU A 171 -1.68 -11.98 7.67
CA LEU A 171 -0.55 -12.91 7.46
C LEU A 171 0.17 -13.26 8.77
N SER A 172 0.22 -12.31 9.70
CA SER A 172 0.86 -12.51 11.00
C SER A 172 0.04 -13.47 11.89
N SER A 173 -1.30 -13.39 11.85
CA SER A 173 -2.18 -14.29 12.61
C SER A 173 -2.20 -15.72 12.06
N ASP A 174 -2.15 -15.87 10.73
CA ASP A 174 -2.01 -17.19 10.08
C ASP A 174 -0.67 -17.87 10.40
N SER A 175 0.41 -17.09 10.60
CA SER A 175 1.70 -17.63 11.01
C SER A 175 1.76 -18.07 12.47
N ALA A 176 0.91 -17.50 13.34
CA ALA A 176 0.85 -17.82 14.77
C ALA A 176 -0.05 -19.03 15.08
N THR A 177 -0.83 -19.50 14.10
CA THR A 177 -1.75 -20.64 14.22
C THR A 177 -1.21 -21.93 13.59
N ARG A 178 0.00 -21.90 13.00
CA ARG A 178 0.78 -23.09 12.60
C ARG A 178 1.90 -23.38 13.59
#